data_AF-E9AEJ4-F1
#
_entry.id   AF-E9AEJ4-F1
#
_cell.length_a   1.000
_cell.length_b   1.000
_cell.length_c   1.000
_cell.angle_alpha   90.00
_cell.angle_beta   90.00
_cell.angle_gamma   90.00
#
_symmetry.space_group_name_H-M   'P 1'
#
loop_
_entity.id
_entity.type
_entity.pdbx_description
1 polymer ?
#
loop_
_entity_poly.entity_id
_entity_poly.type
_entity_poly.pdbx_seq_one_letter_code
_entity_poly.pdbx_strand_id
1 'polypeptide(L)'
;MNGLNYATKCDELDGLLKRYCDHKKRQAKSLQERLKEEVSTNVELRKYIAFLEGKLQAEGENAKQLARSLDDRKRDVNATLMGRERHLHSLAAELESRLRMVEQRERECAEFSTALEERDQHHWADVKSFQRSKALFEAGLAASKKTVRAERQHSRYTEDSLTEHLDDVPGTDRLLLARGCDLGFKTRYIEHVLLFERDECTARVNLLAAEIEERQSLMCSFFCTSTAHLNRLRAEQQEHERQLHRAEDLLCLQQVDLAGRMRKAMDLQQDSYAHAEMQRKVLALQCRRVLRSVGDVVGSFSGLDVEAVMLELEGRIQGILRVPSLDVSKEY
;
A
#
# COMPACT_ATOMS: atom_id res chain seq x y z
N MET A 1 41.79 -45.49 -120.57
CA MET A 1 40.72 -44.80 -119.81
C MET A 1 40.46 -43.46 -120.48
N ASN A 2 39.24 -43.21 -120.96
CA ASN A 2 38.90 -41.96 -121.65
C ASN A 2 38.71 -40.85 -120.61
N GLY A 3 39.32 -39.67 -120.83
CA GLY A 3 39.33 -38.54 -119.88
C GLY A 3 37.94 -38.07 -119.40
N LEU A 4 36.88 -38.34 -120.17
CA LEU A 4 35.48 -38.06 -119.80
C LEU A 4 34.95 -38.88 -118.60
N ASN A 5 35.47 -40.09 -118.38
CA ASN A 5 35.00 -40.99 -117.31
C ASN A 5 35.71 -40.73 -115.97
N TYR A 6 36.83 -39.98 -116.00
CA TYR A 6 37.55 -39.53 -114.81
C TYR A 6 36.97 -38.22 -114.28
N ALA A 7 36.68 -37.26 -115.18
CA ALA A 7 36.07 -35.98 -114.83
C ALA A 7 34.71 -36.15 -114.13
N THR A 8 33.85 -37.03 -114.65
CA THR A 8 32.52 -37.33 -114.05
C THR A 8 32.62 -37.93 -112.65
N LYS A 9 33.58 -38.82 -112.39
CA LYS A 9 33.81 -39.36 -111.03
C LYS A 9 34.38 -38.31 -110.07
N CYS A 10 35.22 -37.39 -110.55
CA CYS A 10 35.69 -36.26 -109.77
C CYS A 10 34.53 -35.32 -109.40
N ASP A 11 33.62 -35.03 -110.34
CA ASP A 11 32.42 -34.21 -110.09
C ASP A 11 31.46 -34.85 -109.08
N GLU A 12 31.29 -36.19 -109.12
CA GLU A 12 30.50 -36.92 -108.12
C GLU A 12 31.12 -36.88 -106.71
N LEU A 13 32.45 -37.04 -106.62
CA LEU A 13 33.20 -36.92 -105.38
C LEU A 13 33.12 -35.51 -104.80
N ASP A 14 33.26 -34.48 -105.63
CA ASP A 14 33.07 -33.09 -105.22
C ASP A 14 31.62 -32.83 -104.79
N GLY A 15 30.64 -33.41 -105.47
CA GLY A 15 29.23 -33.35 -105.10
C GLY A 15 28.92 -34.03 -103.76
N LEU A 16 29.61 -35.12 -103.43
CA LEU A 16 29.51 -35.81 -102.12
C LEU A 16 30.21 -35.02 -101.02
N LEU A 17 31.43 -34.50 -101.28
CA LEU A 17 32.16 -33.64 -100.35
C LEU A 17 31.36 -32.38 -100.02
N LYS A 18 30.75 -31.75 -101.02
CA LYS A 18 29.91 -30.55 -100.83
C LYS A 18 28.68 -30.87 -99.98
N ARG A 19 27.99 -31.99 -100.25
CA ARG A 19 26.86 -32.46 -99.44
C ARG A 19 27.25 -32.79 -98.00
N TYR A 20 28.39 -33.43 -97.79
CA TYR A 20 28.92 -33.73 -96.46
C TYR A 20 29.28 -32.44 -95.70
N CYS A 21 29.98 -31.51 -96.35
CA CYS A 21 30.31 -30.20 -95.80
C CYS A 21 29.04 -29.40 -95.43
N ASP A 22 28.03 -29.38 -96.30
CA ASP A 22 26.76 -28.71 -96.03
C ASP A 22 25.98 -29.37 -94.88
N HIS A 23 25.98 -30.71 -94.81
CA HIS A 23 25.39 -31.45 -93.70
C HIS A 23 26.09 -31.12 -92.38
N LYS A 24 27.43 -31.11 -92.35
CA LYS A 24 28.21 -30.72 -91.17
C LYS A 24 27.97 -29.27 -90.75
N LYS A 25 27.86 -28.34 -91.70
CA LYS A 25 27.50 -26.94 -91.41
C LYS A 25 26.12 -26.82 -90.79
N ARG A 26 25.11 -27.54 -91.30
CA ARG A 26 23.75 -27.54 -90.74
C ARG A 26 23.72 -28.19 -89.34
N GLN A 27 24.42 -29.30 -89.16
CA GLN A 27 24.54 -29.97 -87.86
C GLN A 27 25.21 -29.05 -86.83
N ALA A 28 26.31 -28.38 -87.19
CA ALA A 28 26.99 -27.42 -86.33
C ALA A 28 26.08 -26.25 -85.94
N LYS A 29 25.31 -25.69 -86.89
CA LYS A 29 24.34 -24.63 -86.61
C LYS A 29 23.24 -25.08 -85.64
N SER A 30 22.64 -26.24 -85.88
CA SER A 30 21.59 -26.79 -84.99
C SER A 30 22.10 -27.09 -83.57
N LEU A 31 23.32 -27.62 -83.45
CA LEU A 31 23.95 -27.83 -82.14
C LEU A 31 24.28 -26.50 -81.45
N GLN A 32 24.71 -25.49 -82.21
CA GLN A 32 25.00 -24.17 -81.66
C GLN A 32 23.73 -23.44 -81.17
N GLU A 33 22.60 -23.60 -81.86
CA GLU A 33 21.30 -23.08 -81.41
C GLU A 33 20.83 -23.77 -80.13
N ARG A 34 20.88 -25.11 -80.07
CA ARG A 34 20.58 -25.85 -78.84
C ARG A 34 21.48 -25.45 -77.67
N LEU A 35 22.79 -25.26 -77.93
CA LEU A 35 23.71 -24.81 -76.89
C LEU A 35 23.35 -23.42 -76.39
N LYS A 36 22.94 -22.50 -77.27
CA LYS A 36 22.49 -21.15 -76.85
C LYS A 36 21.23 -21.21 -76.00
N GLU A 37 20.26 -22.03 -76.39
CA GLU A 37 19.04 -22.26 -75.61
C GLU A 37 19.37 -22.82 -74.22
N GLU A 38 20.16 -23.89 -74.14
CA GLU A 38 20.59 -24.48 -72.87
C GLU A 38 21.41 -23.52 -72.00
N VAL A 39 22.27 -22.69 -72.60
CA VAL A 39 23.00 -21.66 -71.84
C VAL A 39 22.04 -20.61 -71.29
N SER A 40 21.03 -20.20 -72.06
CA SER A 40 20.03 -19.23 -71.61
C SER A 40 19.17 -19.76 -70.45
N THR A 41 18.69 -21.01 -70.55
CA THR A 41 17.93 -21.66 -69.48
C THR A 41 18.79 -21.87 -68.24
N ASN A 42 20.07 -22.25 -68.40
CA ASN A 42 21.00 -22.39 -67.28
C ASN A 42 21.21 -21.05 -66.54
N VAL A 43 21.32 -19.94 -67.27
CA VAL A 43 21.43 -18.61 -66.67
C VAL A 43 20.16 -18.24 -65.89
N GLU A 44 18.97 -18.53 -66.43
CA GLU A 44 17.71 -18.28 -65.72
C GLU A 44 17.57 -19.15 -64.46
N LEU A 45 17.91 -20.44 -64.55
CA LEU A 45 17.92 -21.34 -63.40
C LEU A 45 18.88 -20.88 -62.31
N ARG A 46 20.07 -20.40 -62.67
CA ARG A 46 21.03 -19.83 -61.69
C ARG A 46 20.48 -18.58 -61.02
N LYS A 47 19.81 -17.68 -61.75
CA LYS A 47 19.14 -16.52 -61.17
C LYS A 47 18.04 -16.94 -60.20
N TYR A 48 17.26 -17.96 -60.55
CA TYR A 48 16.19 -18.48 -59.69
C TYR A 48 16.74 -19.17 -58.43
N ILE A 49 17.84 -19.92 -58.53
CA ILE A 49 18.52 -20.52 -57.37
C ILE A 49 19.01 -19.42 -56.43
N ALA A 50 19.72 -18.41 -56.93
CA ALA A 50 20.19 -17.29 -56.11
C ALA A 50 19.03 -16.54 -55.43
N PHE A 51 17.89 -16.39 -56.12
CA PHE A 51 16.69 -15.82 -55.54
C PHE A 51 16.10 -16.67 -54.40
N LEU A 52 16.04 -18.00 -54.57
CA LEU A 52 15.57 -18.92 -53.55
C LEU A 52 16.52 -18.98 -52.34
N GLU A 53 17.83 -18.96 -52.56
CA GLU A 53 18.83 -18.88 -51.49
C GLU A 53 18.66 -17.59 -50.68
N GLY A 54 18.45 -16.46 -51.36
CA GLY A 54 18.16 -15.18 -50.70
C GLY A 54 16.88 -15.23 -49.85
N LYS A 55 15.81 -15.85 -50.36
CA LYS A 55 14.57 -16.06 -49.57
C LYS A 55 14.80 -16.96 -48.37
N LEU A 56 15.55 -18.06 -48.53
CA LEU A 56 15.84 -18.97 -47.43
C LEU A 56 16.66 -18.29 -46.33
N GLN A 57 17.61 -17.44 -46.71
CA GLN A 57 18.40 -16.66 -45.76
C GLN A 57 17.52 -15.67 -44.98
N ALA A 58 16.64 -14.93 -45.68
CA ALA A 58 15.71 -13.99 -45.05
C ALA A 58 14.75 -14.69 -44.08
N GLU A 59 14.17 -15.83 -44.46
CA GLU A 59 13.33 -16.64 -43.56
C GLU A 59 14.12 -17.17 -42.36
N GLY A 60 15.38 -17.55 -42.55
CA GLY A 60 16.27 -17.95 -41.46
C GLY A 60 16.54 -16.82 -40.46
N GLU A 61 16.68 -15.58 -40.92
CA GLU A 61 16.81 -14.40 -40.07
C GLU A 61 15.51 -14.07 -39.34
N ASN A 62 14.37 -14.12 -40.04
CA ASN A 62 13.05 -13.95 -39.45
C ASN A 62 12.77 -14.97 -38.34
N ALA A 63 13.09 -16.24 -38.57
CA ALA A 63 12.93 -17.30 -37.58
C ALA A 63 13.78 -17.04 -36.32
N LYS A 64 15.04 -16.60 -36.49
CA LYS A 64 15.91 -16.22 -35.37
C LYS A 64 15.35 -15.02 -34.59
N GLN A 65 14.82 -14.02 -35.30
CA GLN A 65 14.23 -12.85 -34.66
C GLN A 65 12.94 -13.20 -33.90
N LEU A 66 12.09 -14.06 -34.47
CA LEU A 66 10.91 -14.59 -33.81
C LEU A 66 11.27 -15.38 -32.55
N ALA A 67 12.27 -16.26 -32.62
CA ALA A 67 12.74 -17.02 -31.46
C ALA A 67 13.21 -16.10 -30.32
N ARG A 68 13.99 -15.07 -30.63
CA ARG A 68 14.42 -14.06 -29.64
C ARG A 68 13.22 -13.32 -29.04
N SER A 69 12.29 -12.85 -29.87
CA SER A 69 11.09 -12.15 -29.39
C SER A 69 10.21 -13.01 -28.48
N LEU A 70 10.16 -14.32 -28.74
CA LEU A 70 9.41 -15.28 -27.93
C LEU A 70 10.10 -15.50 -26.58
N ASP A 71 11.42 -15.60 -26.56
CA ASP A 71 12.20 -15.72 -25.33
C ASP A 71 12.10 -14.46 -24.47
N ASP A 72 12.17 -13.27 -25.09
CA ASP A 72 12.01 -12.01 -24.36
C ASP A 72 10.60 -11.90 -23.76
N ARG A 73 9.56 -12.23 -24.54
CA ARG A 73 8.18 -12.30 -24.01
C ARG A 73 8.03 -13.29 -22.86
N LYS A 74 8.66 -14.46 -22.94
CA LYS A 74 8.64 -15.45 -21.84
C LYS A 74 9.28 -14.88 -20.58
N ARG A 75 10.41 -14.17 -20.70
CA ARG A 75 11.09 -13.52 -19.56
C ARG A 75 10.21 -12.43 -18.96
N ASP A 76 9.59 -11.60 -19.78
CA ASP A 76 8.69 -10.53 -19.33
C ASP A 76 7.47 -11.09 -18.59
N VAL A 77 6.85 -12.14 -19.13
CA VAL A 77 5.72 -12.83 -18.49
C VAL A 77 6.16 -13.44 -17.15
N ASN A 78 7.31 -14.12 -17.09
CA ASN A 78 7.81 -14.67 -15.84
C ASN A 78 8.13 -13.57 -14.81
N ALA A 79 8.72 -12.45 -15.22
CA ALA A 79 9.01 -11.33 -14.33
C ALA A 79 7.73 -10.72 -13.76
N THR A 80 6.69 -10.53 -14.59
CA THR A 80 5.39 -10.01 -14.14
C THR A 80 4.67 -10.98 -13.20
N LEU A 81 4.72 -12.29 -13.48
CA LEU A 81 4.17 -13.32 -12.59
C LEU A 81 4.87 -13.32 -11.22
N MET A 82 6.21 -13.32 -11.19
CA MET A 82 6.98 -13.25 -9.95
C MET A 82 6.68 -11.96 -9.16
N GLY A 83 6.49 -10.83 -9.85
CA GLY A 83 6.07 -9.57 -9.23
C GLY A 83 4.70 -9.68 -8.56
N ARG A 84 3.72 -10.28 -9.25
CA ARG A 84 2.38 -10.52 -8.72
C ARG A 84 2.38 -11.49 -7.54
N GLU A 85 3.13 -12.58 -7.63
CA GLU A 85 3.26 -13.55 -6.54
C GLU A 85 3.81 -12.90 -5.27
N ARG A 86 4.88 -12.11 -5.38
CA ARG A 86 5.42 -11.37 -4.22
C ARG A 86 4.39 -10.42 -3.61
N HIS A 87 3.64 -9.72 -4.46
CA HIS A 87 2.58 -8.83 -3.99
C HIS A 87 1.47 -9.59 -3.25
N LEU A 88 1.05 -10.75 -3.78
CA LEU A 88 0.06 -11.62 -3.12
C LEU A 88 0.56 -12.15 -1.77
N HIS A 89 1.83 -12.58 -1.69
CA HIS A 89 2.41 -13.02 -0.41
C HIS A 89 2.48 -11.89 0.62
N SER A 90 2.84 -10.68 0.18
CA SER A 90 2.83 -9.49 1.04
C SER A 90 1.42 -9.18 1.56
N LEU A 91 0.42 -9.25 0.68
CA LEU A 91 -0.97 -8.97 1.03
C LEU A 91 -1.54 -10.04 1.98
N ALA A 92 -1.21 -11.32 1.74
CA ALA A 92 -1.57 -12.41 2.64
C ALA A 92 -0.97 -12.22 4.05
N ALA A 93 0.31 -11.86 4.14
CA ALA A 93 0.96 -11.59 5.43
C ALA A 93 0.33 -10.40 6.17
N GLU A 94 -0.06 -9.34 5.44
CA GLU A 94 -0.78 -8.21 6.03
C GLU A 94 -2.15 -8.62 6.57
N LEU A 95 -2.91 -9.40 5.80
CA LEU A 95 -4.22 -9.92 6.23
C LEU A 95 -4.12 -10.83 7.45
N GLU A 96 -3.13 -11.72 7.50
CA GLU A 96 -2.86 -12.56 8.67
C GLU A 96 -2.51 -11.74 9.91
N SER A 97 -1.68 -10.70 9.76
CA SER A 97 -1.35 -9.78 10.85
C SER A 97 -2.59 -9.06 11.38
N ARG A 98 -3.44 -8.55 10.48
CA ARG A 98 -4.70 -7.90 10.83
C ARG A 98 -5.66 -8.85 11.52
N LEU A 99 -5.76 -10.10 11.06
CA LEU A 99 -6.59 -11.12 11.69
C LEU A 99 -6.15 -11.39 13.14
N ARG A 100 -4.83 -11.57 13.38
CA ARG A 100 -4.30 -11.76 14.73
C ARG A 100 -4.61 -10.59 15.67
N MET A 101 -4.55 -9.36 15.15
CA MET A 101 -4.94 -8.17 15.91
C MET A 101 -6.43 -8.18 16.28
N VAL A 102 -7.30 -8.57 15.34
CA VAL A 102 -8.75 -8.69 15.60
C VAL A 102 -9.03 -9.76 16.65
N GLU A 103 -8.44 -10.95 16.51
CA GLU A 103 -8.60 -12.03 17.49
C GLU A 103 -8.10 -11.61 18.89
N GLN A 104 -7.01 -10.84 18.97
CA GLN A 104 -6.55 -10.31 20.25
C GLN A 104 -7.59 -9.35 20.85
N ARG A 105 -8.15 -8.44 20.05
CA ARG A 105 -9.17 -7.50 20.54
C ARG A 105 -10.46 -8.20 20.95
N GLU A 106 -10.86 -9.25 20.26
CA GLU A 106 -12.00 -10.09 20.67
C GLU A 106 -11.77 -10.73 22.04
N ARG A 107 -10.56 -11.24 22.30
CA ARG A 107 -10.20 -11.79 23.62
C ARG A 107 -10.23 -10.71 24.71
N GLU A 108 -9.63 -9.54 24.46
CA GLU A 108 -9.67 -8.41 25.39
C GLU A 108 -11.11 -7.97 25.70
N CYS A 109 -11.97 -7.89 24.67
CA CYS A 109 -13.39 -7.57 24.85
C CYS A 109 -14.13 -8.62 25.69
N ALA A 110 -13.83 -9.91 25.50
CA ALA A 110 -14.41 -10.97 26.31
C ALA A 110 -13.99 -10.85 27.79
N GLU A 111 -12.71 -10.60 28.06
CA GLU A 111 -12.17 -10.37 29.41
C GLU A 111 -12.82 -9.15 30.09
N PHE A 112 -12.99 -8.04 29.35
CA PHE A 112 -13.68 -6.87 29.88
C PHE A 112 -15.16 -7.13 30.15
N SER A 113 -15.84 -7.89 29.31
CA SER A 113 -17.24 -8.27 29.53
C SER A 113 -17.38 -9.09 30.81
N THR A 114 -16.53 -10.10 31.02
CA THR A 114 -16.56 -10.91 32.23
C THR A 114 -16.26 -10.09 33.48
N ALA A 115 -15.28 -9.18 33.42
CA ALA A 115 -14.96 -8.31 34.55
C ALA A 115 -16.10 -7.34 34.90
N LEU A 116 -16.83 -6.85 33.90
CA LEU A 116 -18.02 -6.01 34.12
C LEU A 116 -19.15 -6.81 34.78
N GLU A 117 -19.42 -8.03 34.30
CA GLU A 117 -20.42 -8.92 34.89
C GLU A 117 -20.11 -9.24 36.36
N GLU A 118 -18.85 -9.54 36.68
CA GLU A 118 -18.41 -9.78 38.06
C GLU A 118 -18.59 -8.55 38.95
N ARG A 119 -18.26 -7.36 38.44
CA ARG A 119 -18.42 -6.11 39.18
C ARG A 119 -19.89 -5.78 39.42
N ASP A 120 -20.74 -6.00 38.44
CA ASP A 120 -22.19 -5.81 38.59
C ASP A 120 -22.77 -6.77 39.62
N GLN A 121 -22.33 -8.03 39.65
CA GLN A 121 -22.72 -8.99 40.68
C GLN A 121 -22.28 -8.56 42.08
N HIS A 122 -21.06 -8.04 42.23
CA HIS A 122 -20.57 -7.49 43.51
C HIS A 122 -21.41 -6.30 43.95
N HIS A 123 -21.69 -5.34 43.06
CA HIS A 123 -22.55 -4.21 43.38
C HIS A 123 -23.96 -4.64 43.80
N TRP A 124 -24.54 -5.64 43.14
CA TRP A 124 -25.84 -6.19 43.55
C TRP A 124 -25.79 -6.85 44.94
N ALA A 125 -24.69 -7.51 45.29
CA ALA A 125 -24.49 -8.07 46.62
C ALA A 125 -24.37 -6.97 47.69
N ASP A 126 -23.63 -5.90 47.40
CA ASP A 126 -23.47 -4.75 48.30
C ASP A 126 -24.80 -4.04 48.55
N VAL A 127 -25.59 -3.80 47.49
CA VAL A 127 -26.92 -3.19 47.60
C VAL A 127 -27.84 -4.05 48.47
N LYS A 128 -27.83 -5.38 48.30
CA LYS A 128 -28.61 -6.30 49.14
C LYS A 128 -28.13 -6.28 50.60
N SER A 129 -26.83 -6.24 50.82
CA SER A 129 -26.24 -6.13 52.17
C SER A 129 -26.68 -4.83 52.85
N PHE A 130 -26.57 -3.70 52.15
CA PHE A 130 -27.01 -2.40 52.63
C PHE A 130 -28.51 -2.38 52.95
N GLN A 131 -29.36 -2.94 52.10
CA GLN A 131 -30.80 -3.04 52.34
C GLN A 131 -31.12 -3.86 53.60
N ARG A 132 -30.40 -4.96 53.84
CA ARG A 132 -30.55 -5.75 55.08
C ARG A 132 -30.15 -4.94 56.31
N SER A 133 -28.99 -4.28 56.28
CA SER A 133 -28.52 -3.43 57.38
C SER A 133 -29.50 -2.29 57.66
N LYS A 134 -30.03 -1.65 56.62
CA LYS A 134 -31.08 -0.63 56.74
C LYS A 134 -32.33 -1.18 57.43
N ALA A 135 -32.83 -2.34 57.01
CA ALA A 135 -34.02 -2.95 57.61
C ALA A 135 -33.81 -3.30 59.09
N LEU A 136 -32.63 -3.81 59.47
CA LEU A 136 -32.27 -4.08 60.86
C LEU A 136 -32.22 -2.80 61.69
N PHE A 137 -31.63 -1.73 61.14
CA PHE A 137 -31.58 -0.44 61.81
C PHE A 137 -32.97 0.17 62.00
N GLU A 138 -33.83 0.12 60.97
CA GLU A 138 -35.22 0.59 61.06
C GLU A 138 -36.03 -0.20 62.09
N ALA A 139 -35.84 -1.53 62.17
CA ALA A 139 -36.46 -2.37 63.19
C ALA A 139 -35.97 -2.02 64.60
N GLY A 140 -34.66 -1.81 64.78
CA GLY A 140 -34.07 -1.37 66.04
C GLY A 140 -34.59 0.00 66.48
N LEU A 141 -34.68 0.95 65.54
CA LEU A 141 -35.26 2.28 65.79
C LEU A 141 -36.74 2.19 66.18
N ALA A 142 -37.51 1.32 65.53
CA ALA A 142 -38.91 1.10 65.87
C ALA A 142 -39.07 0.47 67.26
N ALA A 143 -38.20 -0.49 67.63
CA ALA A 143 -38.17 -1.08 68.97
C ALA A 143 -37.81 -0.04 70.04
N SER A 144 -36.75 0.74 69.81
CA SER A 144 -36.34 1.84 70.70
C SER A 144 -37.44 2.88 70.88
N LYS A 145 -38.12 3.29 69.80
CA LYS A 145 -39.28 4.20 69.90
C LYS A 145 -40.40 3.62 70.76
N LYS A 146 -40.63 2.30 70.74
CA LYS A 146 -41.60 1.64 71.60
C LYS A 146 -41.15 1.59 73.05
N THR A 147 -39.89 1.25 73.33
CA THR A 147 -39.35 1.20 74.70
C THR A 147 -39.34 2.58 75.34
N VAL A 148 -38.85 3.61 74.64
CA VAL A 148 -38.86 5.00 75.12
C VAL A 148 -40.29 5.49 75.41
N ARG A 149 -41.27 5.12 74.56
CA ARG A 149 -42.68 5.44 74.84
C ARG A 149 -43.20 4.71 76.08
N ALA A 150 -42.88 3.43 76.24
CA ALA A 150 -43.28 2.64 77.39
C ALA A 150 -42.64 3.15 78.70
N GLU A 151 -41.34 3.47 78.68
CA GLU A 151 -40.63 4.08 79.80
C GLU A 151 -41.19 5.46 80.15
N ARG A 152 -41.51 6.29 79.15
CA ARG A 152 -42.15 7.59 79.37
C ARG A 152 -43.54 7.47 79.97
N GLN A 153 -44.32 6.46 79.55
CA GLN A 153 -45.62 6.16 80.18
C GLN A 153 -45.46 5.63 81.60
N HIS A 154 -44.49 4.74 81.83
CA HIS A 154 -44.18 4.22 83.15
C HIS A 154 -43.76 5.34 84.11
N SER A 155 -42.88 6.25 83.66
CA SER A 155 -42.47 7.44 84.42
C SER A 155 -43.66 8.30 84.83
N ARG A 156 -44.60 8.56 83.92
CA ARG A 156 -45.84 9.31 84.22
C ARG A 156 -46.70 8.57 85.24
N TYR A 157 -46.89 7.26 85.08
CA TYR A 157 -47.64 6.44 86.03
C TYR A 157 -46.98 6.37 87.42
N THR A 158 -45.65 6.31 87.49
CA THR A 158 -44.93 6.35 88.77
C THR A 158 -44.98 7.73 89.41
N GLU A 159 -44.93 8.81 88.62
CA GLU A 159 -45.15 10.17 89.12
C GLU A 159 -46.57 10.30 89.69
N ASP A 160 -47.59 9.86 88.95
CA ASP A 160 -49.00 9.91 89.40
C ASP A 160 -49.24 9.02 90.64
N SER A 161 -48.65 7.81 90.69
CA SER A 161 -48.78 6.88 91.82
C SER A 161 -48.00 7.32 93.07
N LEU A 162 -46.84 7.97 92.91
CA LEU A 162 -46.14 8.64 94.01
C LEU A 162 -46.95 9.80 94.57
N THR A 163 -47.64 10.54 93.69
CA THR A 163 -48.54 11.63 94.10
C THR A 163 -49.70 11.08 94.94
N GLU A 164 -50.27 9.94 94.52
CA GLU A 164 -51.35 9.23 95.23
C GLU A 164 -50.91 8.63 96.58
N HIS A 165 -49.71 8.05 96.68
CA HIS A 165 -49.18 7.48 97.94
C HIS A 165 -48.65 8.54 98.92
N LEU A 166 -48.33 9.74 98.42
CA LEU A 166 -47.97 10.85 99.29
C LEU A 166 -49.22 11.40 99.99
N ASP A 167 -50.41 11.38 99.38
CA ASP A 167 -51.67 11.88 99.97
C ASP A 167 -52.08 11.23 101.28
N ASP A 168 -51.56 10.03 101.60
CA ASP A 168 -51.86 9.28 102.82
C ASP A 168 -50.85 9.47 103.98
N VAL A 169 -49.80 10.29 103.83
CA VAL A 169 -48.80 10.53 104.90
C VAL A 169 -48.97 11.92 105.54
N PRO A 170 -49.21 12.05 106.85
CA PRO A 170 -49.22 13.35 107.52
C PRO A 170 -47.81 13.72 108.02
N GLY A 171 -47.43 14.98 107.83
CA GLY A 171 -46.28 15.59 108.51
C GLY A 171 -45.06 15.89 107.63
N THR A 172 -44.21 16.78 108.15
CA THR A 172 -43.12 17.52 107.52
C THR A 172 -42.04 16.66 106.83
N ASP A 173 -42.02 15.34 107.04
CA ASP A 173 -41.16 14.37 106.35
C ASP A 173 -41.61 14.04 104.91
N ARG A 174 -42.86 14.36 104.56
CA ARG A 174 -43.43 14.20 103.22
C ARG A 174 -42.69 15.01 102.15
N LEU A 175 -42.18 16.19 102.51
CA LEU A 175 -41.42 17.08 101.61
C LEU A 175 -39.95 16.69 101.48
N LEU A 176 -39.37 15.94 102.43
CA LEU A 176 -37.96 15.56 102.40
C LEU A 176 -37.75 14.24 101.65
N LEU A 177 -38.63 13.25 101.84
CA LEU A 177 -38.57 11.97 101.13
C LEU A 177 -38.96 12.11 99.64
N ALA A 178 -40.04 12.83 99.33
CA ALA A 178 -40.42 13.11 97.94
C ALA A 178 -39.34 13.92 97.20
N ARG A 179 -38.75 14.93 97.85
CA ARG A 179 -37.71 15.77 97.25
C ARG A 179 -36.37 15.05 97.11
N GLY A 180 -36.03 14.11 97.99
CA GLY A 180 -34.82 13.29 97.91
C GLY A 180 -34.89 12.20 96.83
N CYS A 181 -36.03 11.50 96.72
CA CYS A 181 -36.24 10.49 95.68
C CYS A 181 -36.40 11.10 94.27
N ASP A 182 -37.10 12.23 94.16
CA ASP A 182 -37.30 12.97 92.90
C ASP A 182 -35.99 13.64 92.40
N LEU A 183 -35.14 14.16 93.30
CA LEU A 183 -33.80 14.63 92.91
C LEU A 183 -32.89 13.48 92.45
N GLY A 184 -32.89 12.34 93.13
CA GLY A 184 -32.02 11.22 92.79
C GLY A 184 -32.34 10.61 91.41
N PHE A 185 -33.63 10.48 91.09
CA PHE A 185 -34.08 9.97 89.79
C PHE A 185 -33.89 10.99 88.67
N LYS A 186 -34.21 12.28 88.91
CA LYS A 186 -33.94 13.36 87.94
C LYS A 186 -32.46 13.53 87.66
N THR A 187 -31.60 13.48 88.69
CA THR A 187 -30.14 13.59 88.51
C THR A 187 -29.60 12.42 87.66
N ARG A 188 -29.99 11.17 87.95
CA ARG A 188 -29.57 10.01 87.14
C ARG A 188 -30.12 10.02 85.72
N TYR A 189 -31.35 10.47 85.52
CA TYR A 189 -31.96 10.62 84.19
C TYR A 189 -31.22 11.71 83.39
N ILE A 190 -30.94 12.86 84.00
CA ILE A 190 -30.17 13.95 83.38
C ILE A 190 -28.75 13.47 83.04
N GLU A 191 -28.08 12.76 83.93
CA GLU A 191 -26.75 12.17 83.66
C GLU A 191 -26.78 11.19 82.48
N HIS A 192 -27.80 10.33 82.40
CA HIS A 192 -27.96 9.40 81.28
C HIS A 192 -28.24 10.11 79.95
N VAL A 193 -29.09 11.14 79.97
CA VAL A 193 -29.38 11.95 78.77
C VAL A 193 -28.13 12.69 78.31
N LEU A 194 -27.37 13.30 79.23
CA LEU A 194 -26.13 14.00 78.90
C LEU A 194 -25.05 13.06 78.36
N LEU A 195 -24.94 11.83 78.90
CA LEU A 195 -24.03 10.82 78.36
C LEU A 195 -24.46 10.36 76.96
N PHE A 196 -25.75 10.12 76.75
CA PHE A 196 -26.27 9.71 75.45
C PHE A 196 -26.12 10.82 74.40
N GLU A 197 -26.40 12.07 74.75
CA GLU A 197 -26.18 13.23 73.87
C GLU A 197 -24.69 13.40 73.53
N ARG A 198 -23.80 13.16 74.49
CA ARG A 198 -22.35 13.19 74.25
C ARG A 198 -21.91 12.08 73.31
N ASP A 199 -22.39 10.86 73.49
CA ASP A 199 -22.06 9.72 72.64
C ASP A 199 -22.63 9.90 71.23
N GLU A 200 -23.85 10.42 71.11
CA GLU A 200 -24.46 10.77 69.83
C GLU A 200 -23.68 11.88 69.12
N CYS A 201 -23.30 12.95 69.83
CA CYS A 201 -22.45 14.01 69.26
C CYS A 201 -21.11 13.45 68.80
N THR A 202 -20.48 12.57 69.58
CA THR A 202 -19.22 11.91 69.22
C THR A 202 -19.38 11.04 67.98
N ALA A 203 -20.46 10.25 67.91
CA ALA A 203 -20.76 9.41 66.75
C ALA A 203 -21.02 10.23 65.49
N ARG A 204 -21.74 11.36 65.60
CA ARG A 204 -21.98 12.29 64.48
C ARG A 204 -20.69 12.92 63.97
N VAL A 205 -19.81 13.34 64.88
CA VAL A 205 -18.50 13.90 64.49
C VAL A 205 -17.63 12.85 63.80
N ASN A 206 -17.60 11.62 64.30
CA ASN A 206 -16.85 10.53 63.68
C ASN A 206 -17.41 10.15 62.30
N LEU A 207 -18.73 10.13 62.14
CA LEU A 207 -19.38 9.91 60.85
C LEU A 207 -19.03 11.01 59.83
N LEU A 208 -19.08 12.28 60.26
CA LEU A 208 -18.68 13.41 59.42
C LEU A 208 -17.20 13.32 59.01
N ALA A 209 -16.32 12.94 59.94
CA ALA A 209 -14.90 12.77 59.65
C ALA A 209 -14.66 11.66 58.61
N ALA A 210 -15.32 10.50 58.78
CA ALA A 210 -15.24 9.40 57.83
C ALA A 210 -15.81 9.76 56.45
N GLU A 211 -16.92 10.50 56.40
CA GLU A 211 -17.52 10.98 55.15
C GLU A 211 -16.58 11.95 54.40
N ILE A 212 -15.90 12.84 55.13
CA ILE A 212 -14.90 13.76 54.55
C ILE A 212 -13.71 12.97 54.00
N GLU A 213 -13.19 11.99 54.74
CA GLU A 213 -12.06 11.17 54.33
C GLU A 213 -12.38 10.34 53.08
N GLU A 214 -13.54 9.68 53.04
CA GLU A 214 -14.00 8.91 51.88
C GLU A 214 -14.20 9.80 50.64
N ARG A 215 -14.81 10.98 50.81
CA ARG A 215 -14.95 11.95 49.71
C ARG A 215 -13.59 12.40 49.18
N GLN A 216 -12.64 12.68 50.08
CA GLN A 216 -11.30 13.09 49.70
C GLN A 216 -10.56 11.96 48.96
N SER A 217 -10.68 10.71 49.45
CA SER A 217 -10.12 9.53 48.81
C SER A 217 -10.69 9.31 47.40
N LEU A 218 -12.02 9.41 47.25
CA LEU A 218 -12.71 9.33 45.96
C LEU A 218 -12.23 10.40 44.99
N MET A 219 -12.16 11.67 45.42
CA MET A 219 -11.65 12.76 44.58
C MET A 219 -10.19 12.53 44.19
N CYS A 220 -9.33 12.17 45.13
CA CYS A 220 -7.92 11.88 44.86
C CYS A 220 -7.78 10.75 43.84
N SER A 221 -8.50 9.64 44.01
CA SER A 221 -8.46 8.53 43.06
C SER A 221 -8.92 8.96 41.65
N PHE A 222 -10.03 9.70 41.56
CA PHE A 222 -10.56 10.20 40.29
C PHE A 222 -9.59 11.14 39.58
N PHE A 223 -8.97 12.08 40.30
CA PHE A 223 -8.00 13.00 39.72
C PHE A 223 -6.70 12.28 39.34
N CYS A 224 -6.24 11.29 40.12
CA CYS A 224 -5.09 10.47 39.78
C CYS A 224 -5.33 9.66 38.50
N THR A 225 -6.47 8.98 38.37
CA THR A 225 -6.82 8.22 37.16
C THR A 225 -6.99 9.13 35.95
N SER A 226 -7.65 10.28 36.13
CA SER A 226 -7.82 11.27 35.06
C SER A 226 -6.48 11.84 34.59
N THR A 227 -5.57 12.14 35.52
CA THR A 227 -4.23 12.64 35.20
C THR A 227 -3.41 11.59 34.46
N ALA A 228 -3.48 10.33 34.89
CA ALA A 228 -2.81 9.22 34.20
C ALA A 228 -3.33 9.05 32.75
N HIS A 229 -4.65 9.14 32.56
CA HIS A 229 -5.26 9.05 31.25
C HIS A 229 -4.86 10.22 30.33
N LEU A 230 -4.91 11.46 30.85
CA LEU A 230 -4.49 12.65 30.10
C LEU A 230 -3.01 12.61 29.72
N ASN A 231 -2.14 12.14 30.63
CA ASN A 231 -0.72 11.97 30.32
C ASN A 231 -0.48 10.92 29.23
N ARG A 232 -1.27 9.84 29.23
CA ARG A 232 -1.21 8.82 28.17
C ARG A 232 -1.63 9.39 26.81
N LEU A 233 -2.77 10.09 26.75
CA LEU A 233 -3.23 10.75 25.52
C LEU A 233 -2.21 11.76 25.01
N ARG A 234 -1.57 12.52 25.89
CA ARG A 234 -0.49 13.45 25.53
C ARG A 234 0.73 12.73 24.95
N ALA A 235 1.11 11.58 25.51
CA ALA A 235 2.22 10.78 25.00
C ALA A 235 1.90 10.17 23.61
N GLU A 236 0.66 9.69 23.42
CA GLU A 236 0.17 9.19 22.13
C GLU A 236 0.17 10.29 21.07
N GLN A 237 -0.31 11.50 21.42
CA GLN A 237 -0.27 12.66 20.53
C GLN A 237 1.18 13.03 20.12
N GLN A 238 2.12 13.07 21.07
CA GLN A 238 3.52 13.36 20.78
C GLN A 238 4.15 12.33 19.86
N GLU A 239 3.78 11.05 19.99
CA GLU A 239 4.28 10.01 19.09
C GLU A 239 3.71 10.16 17.68
N HIS A 240 2.43 10.50 17.55
CA HIS A 240 1.83 10.81 16.25
C HIS A 240 2.48 12.02 15.57
N GLU A 241 2.79 13.08 16.31
CA GLU A 241 3.53 14.25 15.78
C GLU A 241 4.93 13.86 15.29
N ARG A 242 5.66 13.01 16.03
CA ARG A 242 6.97 12.49 15.58
C ARG A 242 6.84 11.65 14.31
N GLN A 243 5.81 10.82 14.21
CA GLN A 243 5.55 10.00 13.02
C GLN A 243 5.23 10.88 11.81
N LEU A 244 4.45 11.94 12.01
CA LEU A 244 4.12 12.91 10.96
C LEU A 244 5.38 13.59 10.44
N HIS A 245 6.23 14.12 11.32
CA HIS A 245 7.49 14.75 10.91
C HIS A 245 8.43 13.78 10.17
N ARG A 246 8.53 12.53 10.62
CA ARG A 246 9.29 11.50 9.88
C ARG A 246 8.72 11.25 8.49
N ALA A 247 7.40 11.25 8.34
CA ALA A 247 6.75 11.08 7.05
C ALA A 247 7.00 12.29 6.13
N GLU A 248 6.95 13.52 6.68
CA GLU A 248 7.30 14.75 5.96
C GLU A 248 8.75 14.72 5.47
N ASP A 249 9.71 14.31 6.31
CA ASP A 249 11.12 14.18 5.94
C ASP A 249 11.32 13.15 4.80
N LEU A 250 10.64 12.00 4.88
CA LEU A 250 10.69 10.98 3.83
C LEU A 250 10.12 11.49 2.51
N LEU A 251 9.02 12.25 2.55
CA LEU A 251 8.44 12.87 1.36
C LEU A 251 9.41 13.90 0.74
N CYS A 252 10.05 14.73 1.56
CA CYS A 252 11.08 15.67 1.10
C CYS A 252 12.24 14.94 0.41
N LEU A 253 12.75 13.85 1.00
CA LEU A 253 13.81 13.04 0.40
C LEU A 253 13.39 12.42 -0.94
N GLN A 254 12.15 11.90 -1.02
CA GLN A 254 11.61 11.34 -2.27
C GLN A 254 11.47 12.41 -3.36
N GLN A 255 11.04 13.62 -3.02
CA GLN A 255 10.95 14.73 -3.97
C GLN A 255 12.33 15.13 -4.51
N VAL A 256 13.35 15.21 -3.64
CA VAL A 256 14.73 15.51 -4.05
C VAL A 256 15.29 14.42 -4.98
N ASP A 257 15.07 13.15 -4.65
CA ASP A 257 15.50 12.03 -5.49
C ASP A 257 14.80 12.03 -6.86
N LEU A 258 13.48 12.26 -6.88
CA LEU A 258 12.71 12.38 -8.12
C LEU A 258 13.21 13.53 -8.99
N ALA A 259 13.43 14.72 -8.40
CA ALA A 259 13.99 15.88 -9.10
C ALA A 259 15.42 15.61 -9.61
N GLY A 260 16.21 14.82 -8.88
CA GLY A 260 17.53 14.35 -9.33
C GLY A 260 17.43 13.41 -10.54
N ARG A 261 16.52 12.44 -10.51
CA ARG A 261 16.27 11.52 -11.63
C ARG A 261 15.74 12.24 -12.87
N MET A 262 14.83 13.19 -12.69
CA MET A 262 14.30 14.00 -13.81
C MET A 262 15.40 14.84 -14.46
N ARG A 263 16.27 15.50 -13.67
CA ARG A 263 17.42 16.23 -14.22
C ARG A 263 18.34 15.33 -15.04
N LYS A 264 18.73 14.17 -14.49
CA LYS A 264 19.56 13.20 -15.23
C LYS A 264 18.90 12.73 -16.53
N ALA A 265 17.58 12.52 -16.54
CA ALA A 265 16.86 12.12 -17.75
C ALA A 265 16.86 13.24 -18.81
N MET A 266 16.68 14.49 -18.38
CA MET A 266 16.78 15.66 -19.27
C MET A 266 18.20 15.81 -19.83
N ASP A 267 19.24 15.64 -19.01
CA ASP A 267 20.64 15.69 -19.43
C ASP A 267 20.92 14.58 -20.47
N LEU A 268 20.49 13.35 -20.21
CA LEU A 268 20.62 12.24 -21.17
C LEU A 268 19.88 12.49 -22.49
N GLN A 269 18.71 13.15 -22.43
CA GLN A 269 17.97 13.52 -23.63
C GLN A 269 18.72 14.60 -24.43
N GLN A 270 19.32 15.59 -23.76
CA GLN A 270 20.17 16.59 -24.41
C GLN A 270 21.41 15.96 -25.04
N ASP A 271 22.08 15.05 -24.34
CA ASP A 271 23.23 14.30 -24.86
C ASP A 271 22.86 13.45 -26.07
N SER A 272 21.71 12.78 -26.03
CA SER A 272 21.18 12.00 -27.16
C SER A 272 20.92 12.89 -28.37
N TYR A 273 20.35 14.08 -28.16
CA TYR A 273 20.12 15.05 -29.21
C TYR A 273 21.44 15.56 -29.83
N ALA A 274 22.40 15.93 -28.98
CA ALA A 274 23.73 16.36 -29.42
C ALA A 274 24.46 15.24 -30.20
N HIS A 275 24.34 13.99 -29.74
CA HIS A 275 24.92 12.84 -30.43
C HIS A 275 24.26 12.60 -31.79
N ALA A 276 22.93 12.69 -31.89
CA ALA A 276 22.21 12.59 -33.15
C ALA A 276 22.60 13.72 -34.12
N GLU A 277 22.77 14.95 -33.62
CA GLU A 277 23.25 16.08 -34.43
C GLU A 277 24.67 15.82 -34.95
N MET A 278 25.57 15.30 -34.12
CA MET A 278 26.93 14.93 -34.51
C MET A 278 26.94 13.83 -35.57
N GLN A 279 26.15 12.76 -35.39
CA GLN A 279 26.01 11.69 -36.37
C GLN A 279 25.52 12.21 -37.72
N ARG A 280 24.58 13.17 -37.73
CA ARG A 280 24.12 13.84 -38.95
C ARG A 280 25.24 14.63 -39.63
N LYS A 281 26.04 15.38 -38.87
CA LYS A 281 27.21 16.11 -39.42
C LYS A 281 28.22 15.15 -40.06
N VAL A 282 28.49 14.01 -39.41
CA VAL A 282 29.36 12.95 -39.95
C VAL A 282 28.77 12.36 -41.24
N LEU A 283 27.48 12.02 -41.24
CA LEU A 283 26.79 11.49 -42.43
C LEU A 283 26.84 12.50 -43.58
N ALA A 284 26.58 13.78 -43.33
CA ALA A 284 26.66 14.83 -44.34
C ALA A 284 28.05 14.94 -44.97
N LEU A 285 29.12 14.81 -44.17
CA LEU A 285 30.50 14.78 -44.67
C LEU A 285 30.77 13.53 -45.51
N GLN A 286 30.27 12.36 -45.11
CA GLN A 286 30.38 11.13 -45.88
C GLN A 286 29.64 11.23 -47.22
N CYS A 287 28.40 11.74 -47.21
CA CYS A 287 27.62 11.98 -48.43
C CYS A 287 28.35 12.95 -49.38
N ARG A 288 28.91 14.05 -48.87
CA ARG A 288 29.73 14.98 -49.68
C ARG A 288 30.95 14.31 -50.29
N ARG A 289 31.62 13.41 -49.55
CA ARG A 289 32.77 12.66 -50.07
C ARG A 289 32.37 11.71 -51.19
N VAL A 290 31.26 10.99 -51.01
CA VAL A 290 30.69 10.08 -52.03
C VAL A 290 30.26 10.87 -53.27
N LEU A 291 29.56 11.99 -53.08
CA LEU A 291 29.16 12.88 -54.18
C LEU A 291 30.36 13.33 -55.02
N ARG A 292 31.47 13.76 -54.40
CA ARG A 292 32.69 14.09 -55.16
C ARG A 292 33.20 12.91 -55.97
N SER A 293 33.31 11.72 -55.36
CA SER A 293 33.78 10.53 -56.09
C SER A 293 32.84 10.11 -57.23
N VAL A 294 31.52 10.27 -57.05
CA VAL A 294 30.54 10.00 -58.11
C VAL A 294 30.64 11.05 -59.21
N GLY A 295 30.81 12.34 -58.87
CA GLY A 295 31.04 13.41 -59.83
C GLY A 295 32.29 13.18 -60.70
N ASP A 296 33.40 12.76 -60.08
CA ASP A 296 34.65 12.43 -60.79
C ASP A 296 34.45 11.28 -61.80
N VAL A 297 33.63 10.28 -61.44
CA VAL A 297 33.30 9.14 -62.31
C VAL A 297 32.32 9.53 -63.41
N VAL A 298 31.25 10.27 -63.08
CA VAL A 298 30.22 10.69 -64.05
C VAL A 298 30.79 11.68 -65.07
N GLY A 299 31.73 12.55 -64.66
CA GLY A 299 32.44 13.47 -65.55
C GLY A 299 33.31 12.78 -66.62
N SER A 300 33.58 11.48 -66.49
CA SER A 300 34.30 10.70 -67.49
C SER A 300 33.42 10.15 -68.62
N PHE A 301 32.09 10.27 -68.51
CA PHE A 301 31.14 9.84 -69.55
C PHE A 301 30.77 10.99 -70.49
N SER A 302 30.92 10.79 -71.79
CA SER A 302 30.52 11.78 -72.81
C SER A 302 29.01 11.76 -73.06
N GLY A 303 28.36 12.92 -72.99
CA GLY A 303 26.94 13.11 -73.35
C GLY A 303 25.94 13.17 -72.17
N LEU A 304 26.41 13.15 -70.92
CA LEU A 304 25.60 13.33 -69.72
C LEU A 304 25.70 14.77 -69.19
N ASP A 305 24.58 15.37 -68.83
CA ASP A 305 24.54 16.64 -68.08
C ASP A 305 24.88 16.37 -66.61
N VAL A 306 26.19 16.34 -66.33
CA VAL A 306 26.76 16.04 -65.02
C VAL A 306 26.25 17.01 -63.95
N GLU A 307 26.00 18.26 -64.33
CA GLU A 307 25.58 19.32 -63.41
C GLU A 307 24.15 19.07 -62.90
N ALA A 308 23.23 18.71 -63.81
CA ALA A 308 21.85 18.37 -63.46
C ALA A 308 21.74 17.13 -62.56
N VAL A 309 22.51 16.08 -62.85
CA VAL A 309 22.51 14.82 -62.07
C VAL A 309 23.09 15.03 -60.66
N MET A 310 24.17 15.81 -60.55
CA MET A 310 24.77 16.14 -59.27
C MET A 310 23.85 17.01 -58.39
N LEU A 311 23.14 17.97 -58.99
CA LEU A 311 22.15 18.81 -58.30
C LEU A 311 20.97 18.00 -57.76
N GLU A 312 20.46 17.03 -58.52
CA GLU A 312 19.37 16.17 -58.07
C GLU A 312 19.80 15.27 -56.90
N LEU A 313 21.01 14.70 -56.98
CA LEU A 313 21.59 13.88 -55.91
C LEU A 313 21.83 14.71 -54.63
N GLU A 314 22.36 15.93 -54.75
CA GLU A 314 22.51 16.85 -53.63
C GLU A 314 21.16 17.23 -53.01
N GLY A 315 20.14 17.48 -53.83
CA GLY A 315 18.77 17.77 -53.37
C GLY A 315 18.16 16.60 -52.59
N ARG A 316 18.32 15.37 -53.08
CA ARG A 316 17.83 14.16 -52.38
C ARG A 316 18.57 13.92 -51.06
N ILE A 317 19.89 14.15 -51.02
CA ILE A 317 20.68 14.02 -49.79
C ILE A 317 20.31 15.10 -48.76
N GLN A 318 20.09 16.35 -49.18
CA GLN A 318 19.57 17.40 -48.28
C GLN A 318 18.18 17.08 -47.75
N GLY A 319 17.33 16.43 -48.56
CA GLY A 319 16.02 15.94 -48.14
C GLY A 319 16.09 14.88 -47.04
N ILE A 320 17.06 13.97 -47.10
CA ILE A 320 17.28 12.91 -46.09
C ILE A 320 17.90 13.47 -44.80
N LEU A 321 18.77 14.49 -44.92
CA LEU A 321 19.44 15.12 -43.78
C LEU A 321 18.52 16.08 -42.99
N ARG A 322 17.35 16.44 -43.52
CA ARG A 322 16.32 17.23 -42.83
C ARG A 322 15.24 16.31 -42.25
N VAL A 323 15.00 16.42 -40.94
CA VAL A 323 13.84 15.81 -40.24
C VAL A 323 13.22 16.87 -39.33
N PRO A 324 11.88 16.87 -39.15
CA PRO A 324 11.13 17.98 -38.59
C PRO A 324 11.64 18.37 -37.20
N SER A 325 11.78 19.66 -36.95
CA SER A 325 11.75 20.17 -35.59
C SER A 325 10.40 19.75 -34.98
N LEU A 326 10.42 18.76 -34.09
CA LEU A 326 9.34 18.63 -33.11
C LEU A 326 9.48 19.82 -32.16
N ASP A 327 8.99 20.98 -32.60
CA ASP A 327 8.50 22.04 -31.72
C ASP A 327 7.20 21.54 -31.10
N VAL A 328 7.30 20.52 -30.24
CA VAL A 328 6.20 20.10 -29.38
C VAL A 328 6.78 19.86 -27.99
N SER A 329 6.92 20.96 -27.24
CA SER A 329 6.76 21.02 -25.78
C SER A 329 7.28 22.35 -25.24
N LYS A 330 6.57 23.44 -25.55
CA LYS A 330 6.56 24.67 -24.73
C LYS A 330 5.11 25.02 -24.44
N GLU A 331 4.47 24.18 -23.66
CA GLU A 331 3.21 24.47 -22.97
C GLU A 331 3.11 23.43 -21.87
N TYR A 332 3.66 23.75 -20.70
CA TYR A 332 3.11 23.53 -19.36
C TYR A 332 3.97 24.30 -18.36
#